data_AF-A0A947FNL5-F1
#
_entry.id   AF-A0A947FNL5-F1
#
_cell.length_a   1.000
_cell.length_b   1.000
_cell.length_c   1.000
_cell.angle_alpha   90.00
_cell.angle_beta   90.00
_cell.angle_gamma   90.00
#
_symmetry.space_group_name_H-M   'P 1'
#
loop_
_entity.id
_entity.type
_entity.pdbx_description
1 polymer ?
#
loop_
_entity_poly.entity_id
_entity_poly.type
_entity_poly.pdbx_seq_one_letter_code
_entity_poly.pdbx_strand_id
1 'polypeptide(L)'
;MTKKTGWLFLVVSLLPFLPLAIQASNTAEEGRIQAEIRKQLKQGEIIELDADGQQFIGIYQKSALPVTQGGVLIFHGLDQNPDSPSVIKPIRNLLTKSGWDTLALQMPIPSMDSSGTIFPELEVVYAVLASEAIARINAAVKFFEDKENNNLAIVGHGLGAN
;
A
#
# COMPACT_ATOMS: atom_id res chain seq x y z
N MET A 1 64.33 -34.27 -13.81
CA MET A 1 63.22 -34.40 -12.83
C MET A 1 62.90 -33.00 -12.28
N THR A 2 61.89 -32.32 -12.80
CA THR A 2 61.52 -30.95 -12.42
C THR A 2 60.15 -30.96 -11.74
N LYS A 3 60.09 -30.66 -10.44
CA LYS A 3 58.84 -30.56 -9.68
C LYS A 3 58.20 -29.19 -9.98
N LYS A 4 56.98 -29.19 -10.53
CA LYS A 4 56.13 -27.99 -10.65
C LYS A 4 55.32 -27.84 -9.37
N THR A 5 55.56 -26.78 -8.62
CA THR A 5 54.77 -26.38 -7.45
C THR A 5 53.61 -25.50 -7.94
N GLY A 6 52.37 -26.02 -7.85
CA GLY A 6 51.17 -25.25 -8.18
C GLY A 6 50.75 -24.36 -7.01
N TRP A 7 50.55 -23.07 -7.27
CA TRP A 7 49.92 -22.16 -6.31
C TRP A 7 48.40 -22.34 -6.37
N LEU A 8 47.80 -22.72 -5.24
CA LEU A 8 46.35 -22.76 -5.07
C LEU A 8 45.88 -21.36 -4.64
N PHE A 9 45.31 -20.58 -5.55
CA PHE A 9 44.62 -19.34 -5.20
C PHE A 9 43.21 -19.68 -4.70
N LEU A 10 43.00 -19.50 -3.39
CA LEU A 10 41.69 -19.67 -2.76
C LEU A 10 40.93 -18.35 -2.87
N VAL A 11 40.07 -18.23 -3.88
CA VAL A 11 39.17 -17.08 -4.05
C VAL A 11 37.98 -17.28 -3.11
N VAL A 12 38.01 -16.62 -1.95
CA VAL A 12 36.83 -16.50 -1.08
C VAL A 12 35.91 -15.48 -1.73
N SER A 13 34.93 -15.97 -2.49
CA SER A 13 33.85 -15.14 -3.04
C SER A 13 32.94 -14.70 -1.90
N LEU A 14 33.02 -13.42 -1.54
CA LEU A 14 32.09 -12.76 -0.61
C LEU A 14 30.77 -12.54 -1.36
N LEU A 15 29.85 -13.51 -1.32
CA LEU A 15 28.50 -13.29 -1.82
C LEU A 15 27.85 -12.18 -0.98
N PRO A 16 27.39 -11.06 -1.58
CA PRO A 16 26.66 -10.04 -0.84
C PRO A 16 25.37 -10.65 -0.28
N PHE A 17 25.21 -10.57 1.04
CA PHE A 17 23.96 -10.90 1.72
C PHE A 17 22.92 -9.85 1.29
N LEU A 18 22.08 -10.20 0.31
CA LEU A 18 20.91 -9.39 -0.03
C LEU A 18 19.90 -9.55 1.12
N PRO A 19 19.49 -8.47 1.80
CA PRO A 19 18.42 -8.57 2.78
C PRO A 19 17.14 -8.99 2.04
N LEU A 20 16.56 -10.11 2.43
CA LEU A 20 15.20 -10.45 2.00
C LEU A 20 14.25 -9.45 2.64
N ALA A 21 13.58 -8.64 1.83
CA ALA A 21 12.41 -7.90 2.29
C ALA A 21 11.35 -8.92 2.69
N ILE A 22 11.02 -8.97 3.98
CA ILE A 22 9.89 -9.76 4.46
C ILE A 22 8.65 -8.94 4.07
N GLN A 23 7.83 -9.48 3.18
CA GLN A 23 6.51 -8.93 2.87
C GLN A 23 5.47 -9.65 3.71
N ALA A 24 4.68 -8.89 4.46
CA ALA A 24 3.57 -9.41 5.24
C ALA A 24 2.24 -9.32 4.47
N SER A 25 2.14 -8.41 3.49
CA SER A 25 0.97 -8.30 2.64
C SER A 25 0.73 -9.53 1.76
N ASN A 26 -0.54 -9.91 1.66
CA ASN A 26 -1.03 -10.89 0.71
C ASN A 26 -1.21 -10.22 -0.66
N THR A 27 -0.11 -10.09 -1.40
CA THR A 27 -0.07 -9.43 -2.71
C THR A 27 -0.97 -10.11 -3.75
N ALA A 28 -1.17 -11.42 -3.64
CA ALA A 28 -2.07 -12.16 -4.53
C ALA A 28 -3.53 -11.74 -4.34
N GLU A 29 -3.97 -11.64 -3.08
CA GLU A 29 -5.33 -11.19 -2.76
C GLU A 29 -5.52 -9.71 -3.12
N GLU A 30 -4.53 -8.87 -2.82
CA GLU A 30 -4.56 -7.46 -3.25
C GLU A 30 -4.68 -7.36 -4.78
N GLY A 31 -3.93 -8.15 -5.55
CA GLY A 31 -4.03 -8.18 -7.00
C GLY A 31 -5.43 -8.60 -7.51
N ARG A 32 -6.07 -9.56 -6.85
CA ARG A 32 -7.46 -9.96 -7.15
C ARG A 32 -8.43 -8.81 -6.92
N ILE A 33 -8.32 -8.13 -5.78
CA ILE A 33 -9.14 -6.98 -5.40
C ILE A 33 -8.95 -5.84 -6.40
N GLN A 34 -7.70 -5.54 -6.77
CA GLN A 34 -7.40 -4.51 -7.77
C GLN A 34 -8.06 -4.81 -9.12
N ALA A 35 -7.97 -6.05 -9.59
CA ALA A 35 -8.60 -6.46 -10.84
C ALA A 35 -10.13 -6.35 -10.78
N GLU A 36 -10.74 -6.58 -9.61
CA GLU A 36 -12.17 -6.40 -9.38
C GLU A 36 -12.56 -4.91 -9.43
N ILE A 37 -11.84 -4.06 -8.70
CA ILE A 37 -12.07 -2.61 -8.67
C ILE A 37 -11.96 -2.03 -10.10
N ARG A 38 -10.94 -2.41 -10.88
CA ARG A 38 -10.78 -1.96 -12.27
C ARG A 38 -11.99 -2.25 -13.16
N LYS A 39 -12.71 -3.35 -12.91
CA LYS A 39 -13.90 -3.73 -13.68
C LYS A 39 -15.16 -3.01 -13.20
N GLN A 40 -15.26 -2.73 -11.91
CA GLN A 40 -16.50 -2.31 -11.28
C GLN A 40 -16.56 -0.83 -10.92
N LEU A 41 -15.42 -0.14 -10.83
CA LEU A 41 -15.34 1.24 -10.37
C LEU A 41 -16.24 2.16 -11.21
N LYS A 42 -17.05 2.97 -10.53
CA LYS A 42 -18.00 3.89 -11.17
C LYS A 42 -17.63 5.37 -11.01
N GLN A 43 -16.90 5.72 -9.95
CA GLN A 43 -16.57 7.11 -9.60
C GLN A 43 -15.13 7.19 -9.11
N GLY A 44 -14.41 8.19 -9.60
CA GLY A 44 -12.99 8.37 -9.36
C GLY A 44 -12.10 7.70 -10.42
N GLU A 45 -10.80 7.91 -10.24
CA GLU A 45 -9.72 7.46 -11.10
C GLU A 45 -8.84 6.49 -10.31
N ILE A 46 -8.44 5.39 -10.94
CA ILE A 46 -7.47 4.47 -10.36
C ILE A 46 -6.08 5.03 -10.60
N ILE A 47 -5.34 5.24 -9.52
CA ILE A 47 -3.95 5.72 -9.54
C ILE A 47 -3.06 4.54 -9.17
N GLU A 48 -2.09 4.22 -10.02
CA GLU A 48 -0.99 3.32 -9.65
C GLU A 48 0.00 4.07 -8.76
N LEU A 49 0.37 3.46 -7.66
CA LEU A 49 1.33 3.99 -6.69
C LEU A 49 2.39 2.93 -6.45
N ASP A 50 3.61 3.38 -6.16
CA ASP A 50 4.74 2.53 -5.82
C ASP A 50 5.22 2.88 -4.41
N ALA A 51 5.38 1.86 -3.58
CA ALA A 51 5.99 1.96 -2.26
C ALA A 51 7.14 0.95 -2.19
N ASP A 52 8.37 1.45 -2.26
CA ASP A 52 9.60 0.65 -2.20
C ASP A 52 9.64 -0.51 -3.21
N GLY A 53 9.17 -0.27 -4.44
CA GLY A 53 9.08 -1.27 -5.51
C GLY A 53 7.84 -2.17 -5.45
N GLN A 54 6.95 -1.97 -4.47
CA GLN A 54 5.66 -2.63 -4.38
C GLN A 54 4.56 -1.76 -4.97
N GLN A 55 3.97 -2.25 -6.07
CA GLN A 55 2.87 -1.59 -6.76
C GLN A 55 1.53 -1.84 -6.06
N PHE A 56 0.74 -0.79 -5.89
CA PHE A 56 -0.61 -0.84 -5.34
C PHE A 56 -1.46 0.26 -5.97
N ILE A 57 -2.78 0.21 -5.74
CA ILE A 57 -3.68 1.25 -6.26
C ILE A 57 -4.18 2.18 -5.16
N GLY A 58 -4.43 3.42 -5.55
CA GLY A 58 -5.36 4.31 -4.88
C GLY A 58 -6.55 4.64 -5.78
N ILE A 59 -7.67 5.06 -5.19
CA ILE A 59 -8.78 5.62 -5.94
C ILE A 59 -8.91 7.11 -5.62
N TYR A 60 -8.45 7.90 -6.58
CA TYR A 60 -8.49 9.35 -6.52
C TYR A 60 -9.85 9.89 -6.97
N GLN A 61 -10.37 10.91 -6.30
CA GLN A 61 -11.55 11.63 -6.76
C GLN A 61 -11.40 13.11 -6.41
N LYS A 62 -11.51 13.95 -7.44
CA LYS A 62 -11.45 15.40 -7.29
C LYS A 62 -12.67 15.92 -6.54
N SER A 63 -12.48 17.00 -5.80
CA SER A 63 -13.54 17.84 -5.25
C SER A 63 -14.59 18.17 -6.31
N ALA A 64 -15.86 18.12 -5.92
CA ALA A 64 -16.98 18.54 -6.74
C ALA A 64 -17.24 20.06 -6.66
N LEU A 65 -16.51 20.78 -5.80
CA LEU A 65 -16.62 22.24 -5.64
C LEU A 65 -15.47 22.98 -6.35
N PRO A 66 -15.69 24.22 -6.83
CA PRO A 66 -14.66 25.00 -7.53
C PRO A 66 -13.44 25.31 -6.66
N VAL A 67 -13.65 25.56 -5.37
CA VAL A 67 -12.58 25.76 -4.38
C VAL A 67 -12.38 24.47 -3.62
N THR A 68 -11.16 23.94 -3.70
CA THR A 68 -10.77 22.70 -3.00
C THR A 68 -10.19 23.07 -1.64
N GLN A 69 -10.65 22.40 -0.59
CA GLN A 69 -10.18 22.61 0.78
C GLN A 69 -8.79 22.01 1.01
N GLY A 70 -8.52 20.87 0.38
CA GLY A 70 -7.32 20.08 0.58
C GLY A 70 -7.50 18.67 0.04
N GLY A 71 -6.61 17.76 0.42
CA GLY A 71 -6.68 16.33 0.13
C GLY A 71 -7.04 15.52 1.37
N VAL A 72 -7.82 14.45 1.19
CA VAL A 72 -8.06 13.45 2.23
C VAL A 72 -7.52 12.09 1.80
N LEU A 73 -6.59 11.57 2.60
CA LEU A 73 -6.15 10.18 2.53
C LEU A 73 -7.14 9.31 3.30
N ILE A 74 -7.63 8.24 2.66
CA ILE A 74 -8.66 7.37 3.24
C ILE A 74 -8.14 5.93 3.33
N PHE A 75 -8.19 5.35 4.52
CA PHE A 75 -7.66 4.01 4.81
C PHE A 75 -8.79 3.05 5.21
N HIS A 76 -8.85 1.90 4.56
CA HIS A 76 -9.85 0.88 4.84
C HIS A 76 -9.46 -0.04 6.00
N GLY A 77 -10.46 -0.72 6.56
CA GLY A 77 -10.25 -1.69 7.63
C GLY A 77 -9.80 -3.06 7.12
N LEU A 78 -9.64 -4.00 8.04
CA LEU A 78 -9.44 -5.41 7.73
C LEU A 78 -10.60 -5.93 6.86
N ASP A 79 -10.29 -6.83 5.93
CA ASP A 79 -11.25 -7.44 4.98
C ASP A 79 -12.05 -6.44 4.13
N GLN A 80 -11.53 -5.23 3.98
CA GLN A 80 -12.07 -4.18 3.12
C GLN A 80 -11.07 -3.81 2.03
N ASN A 81 -11.47 -2.85 1.20
CA ASN A 81 -10.71 -2.34 0.08
C ASN A 81 -11.07 -0.87 -0.22
N PRO A 82 -10.34 -0.19 -1.13
CA PRO A 82 -10.53 1.23 -1.43
C PRO A 82 -11.90 1.64 -1.97
N ASP A 83 -12.70 0.68 -2.48
CA ASP A 83 -14.04 0.95 -3.04
C ASP A 83 -15.15 0.25 -2.24
N SER A 84 -14.85 -0.22 -1.02
CA SER A 84 -15.80 -0.96 -0.19
C SER A 84 -17.10 -0.18 0.02
N PRO A 85 -18.27 -0.79 -0.27
CA PRO A 85 -19.54 -0.07 -0.41
C PRO A 85 -20.07 0.47 0.92
N SER A 86 -19.67 -0.11 2.04
CA SER A 86 -20.26 0.15 3.36
C SER A 86 -19.77 1.46 3.98
N VAL A 87 -18.46 1.74 3.90
CA VAL A 87 -17.84 2.86 4.62
C VAL A 87 -16.96 3.69 3.69
N ILE A 88 -16.02 3.05 2.99
CA ILE A 88 -14.97 3.76 2.22
C ILE A 88 -15.55 4.51 1.03
N LYS A 89 -16.37 3.86 0.20
CA LYS A 89 -17.04 4.49 -0.94
C LYS A 89 -17.97 5.64 -0.53
N PRO A 90 -18.85 5.48 0.48
CA PRO A 90 -19.65 6.60 1.00
C PRO A 90 -18.81 7.79 1.46
N ILE A 91 -17.73 7.56 2.23
CA ILE A 91 -16.86 8.64 2.72
C ILE A 91 -16.19 9.38 1.56
N ARG A 92 -15.60 8.66 0.59
CA ARG A 92 -15.02 9.24 -0.65
C ARG A 92 -15.99 10.21 -1.32
N ASN A 93 -17.22 9.75 -1.55
CA ASN A 93 -18.23 10.52 -2.26
C ASN A 93 -18.76 11.72 -1.47
N LEU A 94 -18.90 11.60 -0.15
CA LEU A 94 -19.37 12.69 0.71
C LEU A 94 -18.31 13.78 0.88
N LEU A 95 -17.05 13.42 1.04
CA LEU A 95 -15.94 14.37 1.16
C LEU A 95 -15.76 15.16 -0.14
N THR A 96 -15.87 14.52 -1.31
CA THR A 96 -15.77 15.24 -2.59
C THR A 96 -16.90 16.25 -2.78
N LYS A 97 -18.12 15.91 -2.34
CA LYS A 97 -19.25 16.85 -2.33
C LYS A 97 -19.07 18.01 -1.35
N SER A 98 -18.21 17.82 -0.35
CA SER A 98 -17.90 18.82 0.65
C SER A 98 -16.68 19.66 0.28
N GLY A 99 -16.07 19.47 -0.89
CA GLY A 99 -14.97 20.32 -1.36
C GLY A 99 -13.57 19.73 -1.16
N TRP A 100 -13.45 18.44 -0.85
CA TRP A 100 -12.15 17.78 -0.66
C TRP A 100 -11.79 16.92 -1.86
N ASP A 101 -10.52 16.94 -2.26
CA ASP A 101 -9.97 15.83 -3.05
C ASP A 101 -9.84 14.62 -2.13
N THR A 102 -10.04 13.42 -2.66
CA THR A 102 -9.91 12.17 -1.88
C THR A 102 -9.01 11.19 -2.59
N LEU A 103 -8.24 10.43 -1.81
CA LEU A 103 -7.44 9.32 -2.28
C LEU A 103 -7.60 8.16 -1.30
N ALA A 104 -8.40 7.15 -1.65
CA ALA A 104 -8.53 5.94 -0.86
C ALA A 104 -7.46 4.92 -1.28
N LEU A 105 -6.63 4.49 -0.35
CA LEU A 105 -5.48 3.62 -0.64
C LEU A 105 -5.84 2.16 -0.44
N GLN A 106 -5.32 1.29 -1.32
CA GLN A 106 -5.24 -0.13 -1.02
C GLN A 106 -4.23 -0.30 0.12
N MET A 107 -4.72 -0.54 1.33
CA MET A 107 -3.89 -0.83 2.49
C MET A 107 -3.38 -2.27 2.41
N PRO A 108 -2.23 -2.58 3.05
CA PRO A 108 -1.70 -3.93 3.12
C PRO A 108 -2.73 -4.90 3.72
N ILE A 109 -2.97 -6.02 3.05
CA ILE A 109 -3.85 -7.09 3.56
C ILE A 109 -2.98 -8.15 4.21
N PRO A 110 -3.17 -8.51 5.50
CA PRO A 110 -2.36 -9.56 6.13
C PRO A 110 -2.51 -10.89 5.39
N SER A 111 -1.40 -11.62 5.27
CA SER A 111 -1.46 -13.03 4.91
C SER A 111 -2.17 -13.83 6.01
N MET A 112 -3.08 -14.72 5.62
CA MET A 112 -3.80 -15.62 6.52
C MET A 112 -3.31 -17.05 6.29
N ASP A 113 -3.35 -17.87 7.34
CA ASP A 113 -3.09 -19.30 7.21
C ASP A 113 -4.28 -20.03 6.54
N SER A 114 -4.14 -21.34 6.31
CA SER A 114 -5.19 -22.17 5.68
C SER A 114 -6.50 -22.24 6.48
N SER A 115 -6.51 -21.81 7.74
CA SER A 115 -7.71 -21.73 8.58
C SER A 115 -8.39 -20.36 8.55
N GLY A 116 -7.85 -19.39 7.80
CA GLY A 116 -8.32 -18.01 7.80
C GLY A 116 -7.91 -17.24 9.05
N THR A 117 -6.98 -17.78 9.83
CA THR A 117 -6.41 -17.08 10.99
C THR A 117 -5.23 -16.24 10.48
N ILE A 118 -5.25 -14.93 10.75
CA ILE A 118 -4.05 -14.10 10.58
C ILE A 118 -2.96 -14.77 11.40
N PHE A 119 -1.79 -15.09 10.82
CA PHE A 119 -0.67 -15.76 11.51
C PHE A 119 -0.51 -15.22 12.94
N PRO A 120 -1.03 -15.91 13.97
CA PRO A 120 -1.54 -15.18 15.14
C PRO A 120 -0.48 -14.83 16.19
N GLU A 121 0.82 -15.02 15.95
CA GLU A 121 1.81 -14.99 17.03
C GLU A 121 3.14 -14.28 16.74
N LEU A 122 3.25 -13.47 15.69
CA LEU A 122 4.47 -12.69 15.46
C LEU A 122 4.14 -11.20 15.44
N GLU A 123 4.45 -10.50 16.54
CA GLU A 123 4.56 -9.04 16.63
C GLU A 123 5.28 -8.44 15.41
N VAL A 124 6.26 -9.19 14.89
CA VAL A 124 7.00 -8.90 13.66
C VAL A 124 6.09 -8.73 12.44
N VAL A 125 5.04 -9.54 12.27
CA VAL A 125 4.13 -9.44 11.10
C VAL A 125 3.34 -8.14 11.13
N TYR A 126 2.82 -7.75 12.30
CA TYR A 126 2.12 -6.47 12.45
C TYR A 126 3.07 -5.28 12.28
N ALA A 127 4.30 -5.37 12.79
CA ALA A 127 5.31 -4.34 12.57
C ALA A 127 5.68 -4.19 11.08
N VAL A 128 5.78 -5.30 10.35
CA VAL A 128 6.03 -5.28 8.90
C VAL A 128 4.83 -4.70 8.14
N LEU A 129 3.59 -5.11 8.47
CA LEU A 129 2.38 -4.53 7.87
C LEU A 129 2.28 -3.03 8.13
N ALA A 130 2.60 -2.57 9.34
CA ALA A 130 2.62 -1.15 9.67
C ALA A 130 3.69 -0.40 8.84
N SER A 131 4.87 -1.01 8.65
CA SER A 131 5.94 -0.44 7.82
C SER A 131 5.50 -0.33 6.35
N GLU A 132 4.88 -1.37 5.80
CA GLU A 132 4.31 -1.34 4.45
C GLU A 132 3.20 -0.28 4.33
N ALA A 133 2.34 -0.16 5.34
CA ALA A 133 1.29 0.85 5.38
C ALA A 133 1.88 2.27 5.37
N ILE A 134 2.91 2.53 6.18
CA ILE A 134 3.63 3.81 6.20
C ILE A 134 4.24 4.10 4.82
N ALA A 135 4.86 3.12 4.18
CA ALA A 135 5.44 3.30 2.84
C ALA A 135 4.35 3.68 1.81
N ARG A 136 3.19 3.03 1.85
CA ARG A 136 2.03 3.39 0.99
C ARG A 136 1.48 4.78 1.30
N ILE A 137 1.43 5.17 2.57
CA ILE A 137 1.00 6.51 3.00
C ILE A 137 1.97 7.56 2.47
N ASN A 138 3.28 7.33 2.55
CA ASN A 138 4.28 8.26 2.03
C ASN A 138 4.17 8.45 0.51
N ALA A 139 3.94 7.36 -0.24
CA ALA A 139 3.67 7.44 -1.68
C ALA A 139 2.41 8.27 -1.99
N ALA A 140 1.39 8.15 -1.16
CA ALA A 140 0.14 8.91 -1.30
C ALA A 140 0.26 10.39 -0.90
N VAL A 141 1.06 10.69 0.13
CA VAL A 141 1.43 12.07 0.46
C VAL A 141 2.17 12.70 -0.71
N LYS A 142 3.18 12.01 -1.25
CA LYS A 142 3.91 12.46 -2.44
C LYS A 142 2.99 12.73 -3.63
N PHE A 143 2.00 11.87 -3.88
CA PHE A 143 1.00 12.11 -4.93
C PHE A 143 0.27 13.44 -4.78
N PHE A 144 -0.07 13.85 -3.55
CA PHE A 144 -0.72 15.14 -3.29
C PHE A 144 0.26 16.32 -3.32
N GLU A 145 1.50 16.14 -2.85
CA GLU A 145 2.56 17.13 -2.97
C GLU A 145 2.85 17.47 -4.44
N ASP A 146 2.93 16.45 -5.30
CA ASP A 146 3.12 16.60 -6.75
C ASP A 146 1.92 17.33 -7.42
N LYS A 147 0.77 17.41 -6.74
CA LYS A 147 -0.41 18.18 -7.14
C LYS A 147 -0.50 19.57 -6.49
N GLU A 148 0.53 19.97 -5.74
CA GLU A 148 0.56 21.21 -4.96
C GLU A 148 -0.56 21.28 -3.90
N ASN A 149 -1.05 20.13 -3.45
CA ASN A 149 -2.10 20.01 -2.45
C ASN A 149 -1.53 19.55 -1.11
N ASN A 150 -1.01 20.50 -0.32
CA ASN A 150 -0.30 20.19 0.92
C ASN A 150 -1.20 20.24 2.19
N ASN A 151 -2.47 20.62 2.04
CA ASN A 151 -3.42 20.60 3.15
C ASN A 151 -4.08 19.22 3.25
N LEU A 152 -3.44 18.32 3.97
CA LEU A 152 -3.86 16.92 4.05
C LEU A 152 -4.58 16.59 5.35
N ALA A 153 -5.69 15.88 5.23
CA ALA A 153 -6.36 15.19 6.31
C ALA A 153 -6.29 13.68 6.10
N ILE A 154 -6.44 12.91 7.18
CA ILE A 154 -6.44 11.45 7.17
C ILE A 154 -7.75 10.95 7.78
N VAL A 155 -8.34 9.95 7.15
CA VAL A 155 -9.52 9.22 7.67
C VAL A 155 -9.25 7.73 7.61
N GLY A 156 -9.21 7.08 8.77
CA GLY A 156 -9.11 5.64 8.90
C GLY A 156 -10.43 5.00 9.33
N HIS A 157 -10.69 3.77 8.88
CA HIS A 157 -11.77 2.93 9.38
C HIS A 157 -11.25 1.58 9.89
N GLY A 158 -11.69 1.14 11.06
CA GLY A 158 -11.27 -0.15 11.64
C GLY A 158 -9.75 -0.21 11.83
N LEU A 159 -9.10 -1.21 11.22
CA LEU A 159 -7.65 -1.34 11.28
C LEU A 159 -6.92 -0.12 10.69
N GLY A 160 -7.46 0.52 9.65
CA GLY A 160 -6.86 1.71 9.04
C GLY A 160 -6.87 2.95 9.94
N ALA A 161 -7.47 2.89 11.14
CA ALA A 161 -7.46 3.97 12.13
C ALA A 161 -6.45 3.76 13.27
N ASN A 162 -5.75 2.62 13.31
CA ASN A 162 -4.72 2.32 14.31
C ASN A 162 -3.33 2.55 13.73
#